data_AF-A0A1B1YRF1-F1
#
_entry.id   AF-A0A1B1YRF1-F1
#
_cell.length_a   1.000
_cell.length_b   1.000
_cell.length_c   1.000
_cell.angle_alpha   90.00
_cell.angle_beta   90.00
_cell.angle_gamma   90.00
#
_symmetry.space_group_name_H-M   'P 1'
#
loop_
_entity.id
_entity.type
_entity.pdbx_description
1 polymer ?
#
loop_
_entity_poly.entity_id
_entity_poly.type
_entity_poly.pdbx_seq_one_letter_code
_entity_poly.pdbx_strand_id
1 'polypeptide(L)'
;MPDPAQIELGGQLYFQMCRQCHGPELQSSGAGSFDLRQFPPDDPQRFRESVMHGKNDGMPAHDDILTNEDVDALFAYVVATQQARQARKP
;
A
#
# COMPACT_ATOMS: atom_id res chain seq x y z
N MET A 1 -4.46 -14.88 6.06
CA MET A 1 -3.39 -13.97 6.52
C MET A 1 -2.38 -13.89 5.40
N PRO A 2 -1.88 -12.70 5.05
CA PRO A 2 -0.90 -12.55 3.99
C PRO A 2 0.39 -13.32 4.30
N ASP A 3 1.09 -13.76 3.25
CA ASP A 3 2.34 -14.51 3.40
C ASP A 3 3.44 -13.62 4.00
N PRO A 4 4.24 -14.11 4.98
CA PRO A 4 5.27 -13.31 5.61
C PRO A 4 6.33 -12.76 4.64
N ALA A 5 6.70 -13.53 3.60
CA ALA A 5 7.66 -13.07 2.61
C ALA A 5 7.07 -11.96 1.72
N GLN A 6 5.78 -12.06 1.39
CA GLN A 6 5.07 -10.98 0.68
C GLN A 6 4.96 -9.70 1.51
N ILE A 7 4.70 -9.82 2.82
CA ILE A 7 4.66 -8.65 3.73
C ILE A 7 6.02 -7.97 3.79
N GLU A 8 7.10 -8.74 3.86
CA GLU A 8 8.46 -8.20 3.92
C GLU A 8 8.86 -7.51 2.60
N LEU A 9 8.62 -8.16 1.47
CA LEU A 9 8.83 -7.58 0.13
C LEU A 9 8.00 -6.31 -0.06
N GLY A 10 6.70 -6.39 0.23
CA GLY A 10 5.79 -5.25 0.15
C GLY A 10 6.21 -4.09 1.04
N GLY A 11 6.73 -4.37 2.23
CA GLY A 11 7.28 -3.36 3.14
C GLY A 11 8.50 -2.65 2.56
N GLN A 12 9.41 -3.39 1.90
CA GLN A 12 10.59 -2.82 1.23
C GLN A 12 10.20 -1.93 0.05
N LEU A 13 9.33 -2.43 -0.83
CA LEU A 13 8.80 -1.67 -1.97
C LEU A 13 8.06 -0.41 -1.51
N TYR A 14 7.22 -0.56 -0.48
CA TYR A 14 6.49 0.56 0.12
C TYR A 14 7.44 1.61 0.68
N PHE A 15 8.50 1.18 1.37
CA PHE A 15 9.50 2.08 1.94
C PHE A 15 10.23 2.89 0.86
N GLN A 16 10.57 2.25 -0.25
CA GLN A 16 11.33 2.86 -1.34
C GLN A 16 10.47 3.81 -2.19
N MET A 17 9.22 3.45 -2.48
CA MET A 17 8.40 4.16 -3.48
C MET A 17 7.21 4.90 -2.88
N CYS A 18 6.50 4.27 -1.94
CA CYS A 18 5.18 4.74 -1.50
C CYS A 18 5.23 5.62 -0.25
N ARG A 19 6.21 5.38 0.64
CA ARG A 19 6.37 6.04 1.94
C ARG A 19 6.50 7.54 1.84
N GLN A 20 7.13 8.04 0.78
CA GLN A 20 7.36 9.47 0.59
C GLN A 20 6.04 10.26 0.56
N CYS A 21 4.99 9.67 -0.02
CA CYS A 21 3.67 10.27 -0.13
C CYS A 21 2.69 9.72 0.93
N HIS A 22 2.65 8.40 1.15
CA HIS A 22 1.67 7.76 2.04
C HIS A 22 2.13 7.66 3.51
N GLY A 23 3.37 8.08 3.82
CA GLY A 23 3.93 8.16 5.17
C GLY A 23 4.32 6.80 5.78
N PRO A 24 4.93 6.79 6.97
CA PRO A 24 5.21 5.56 7.70
C PRO A 24 3.92 4.90 8.22
N GLU A 25 3.89 3.57 8.26
CA GLU A 25 2.74 2.79 8.77
C GLU A 25 1.38 3.18 8.14
N LEU A 26 1.38 3.47 6.82
CA LEU A 26 0.21 3.87 6.05
C LEU A 26 -0.42 5.21 6.46
N GLN A 27 0.26 5.97 7.32
CA GLN A 27 -0.26 7.22 7.85
C GLN A 27 0.20 8.40 7.01
N SER A 28 -0.67 8.84 6.11
CA SER A 28 -0.46 10.06 5.35
C SER A 28 -0.35 11.27 6.29
N SER A 29 0.58 12.17 5.98
CA SER A 29 0.78 13.44 6.69
C SER A 29 -0.26 14.53 6.32
N GLY A 30 -1.26 14.20 5.51
CA GLY A 30 -2.42 15.07 5.25
C GLY A 30 -2.22 16.13 4.15
N ALA A 31 -1.15 16.05 3.36
CA ALA A 31 -0.81 17.03 2.32
C ALA A 31 -1.00 16.52 0.88
N GLY A 32 -2.12 15.82 0.60
CA GLY A 32 -2.52 15.44 -0.77
C GLY A 32 -2.45 13.95 -1.14
N SER A 33 -2.12 13.06 -0.19
CA SER A 33 -2.09 11.61 -0.45
C SER A 33 -3.20 10.86 0.30
N PHE A 34 -3.70 9.78 -0.30
CA PHE A 34 -4.76 8.95 0.28
C PHE A 34 -4.25 8.21 1.53
N ASP A 35 -5.07 8.21 2.58
CA ASP A 35 -4.78 7.46 3.80
C ASP A 35 -5.09 5.98 3.60
N LEU A 36 -4.05 5.19 3.38
CA LEU A 36 -4.17 3.75 3.12
C LEU A 36 -4.79 2.98 4.29
N ARG A 37 -4.89 3.58 5.49
CA ARG A 37 -5.63 2.98 6.62
C ARG A 37 -7.11 2.84 6.34
N GLN A 38 -7.67 3.68 5.47
CA GLN A 38 -9.08 3.67 5.09
C GLN A 38 -9.34 2.82 3.84
N PHE A 39 -8.30 2.23 3.25
CA PHE A 39 -8.45 1.39 2.07
C PHE A 39 -9.17 0.07 2.42
N PRO A 40 -10.14 -0.39 1.61
CA PRO A 40 -10.84 -1.66 1.85
C PRO A 40 -9.88 -2.85 1.65
N PRO A 41 -9.65 -3.69 2.67
CA PRO A 41 -8.74 -4.85 2.58
C PRO A 41 -9.29 -6.02 1.74
N ASP A 42 -10.54 -5.94 1.29
CA ASP A 42 -11.20 -6.96 0.47
C ASP A 42 -11.19 -6.63 -1.04
N ASP A 43 -10.53 -5.54 -1.46
CA ASP A 43 -10.53 -5.08 -2.85
C ASP A 43 -9.10 -4.93 -3.43
N PRO A 44 -8.38 -6.06 -3.61
CA PRO A 44 -7.03 -6.06 -4.19
C PRO A 44 -7.01 -5.57 -5.64
N GLN A 45 -8.08 -5.79 -6.39
CA GLN A 45 -8.16 -5.37 -7.79
C GLN A 45 -8.15 -3.85 -7.89
N ARG A 46 -8.93 -3.15 -7.06
CA ARG A 46 -8.90 -1.69 -7.00
C ARG A 46 -7.54 -1.15 -6.54
N PHE A 47 -6.86 -1.84 -5.63
CA PHE A 47 -5.52 -1.46 -5.20
C PHE A 47 -4.56 -1.52 -6.37
N ARG A 48 -4.58 -2.63 -7.10
CA ARG A 48 -3.74 -2.85 -8.26
C ARG A 48 -3.96 -1.83 -9.36
N GLU A 49 -5.21 -1.58 -9.74
CA GLU A 49 -5.52 -0.54 -10.73
C GLU A 49 -4.96 0.82 -10.31
N SER A 50 -5.06 1.16 -9.02
CA SER A 50 -4.55 2.43 -8.50
C SER A 50 -3.02 2.51 -8.50
N VAL A 51 -2.33 1.40 -8.26
CA VAL A 51 -0.86 1.34 -8.25
C VAL A 51 -0.29 1.27 -9.67
N MET A 52 -0.87 0.40 -10.51
CA MET A 52 -0.45 0.21 -11.89
C MET A 52 -0.74 1.45 -12.71
N HIS A 53 -1.98 1.92 -12.75
CA HIS A 53 -2.38 3.03 -13.62
C HIS A 53 -2.25 4.41 -12.96
N GLY A 54 -1.88 4.47 -11.69
CA GLY A 54 -1.81 5.71 -10.93
C GLY A 54 -3.20 6.35 -10.73
N LYS A 55 -3.21 7.55 -10.15
CA LYS A 55 -4.43 8.35 -10.00
C LYS A 55 -4.13 9.81 -10.33
N ASN A 56 -5.04 10.44 -11.08
CA ASN A 56 -4.94 11.82 -11.58
C ASN A 56 -4.67 12.89 -10.49
N ASP A 57 -4.88 12.58 -9.20
CA ASP A 57 -4.65 13.45 -8.04
C ASP A 57 -3.26 13.24 -7.38
N GLY A 58 -2.21 13.01 -8.17
CA GLY A 58 -0.82 13.01 -7.67
C GLY A 58 -0.23 11.65 -7.28
N MET A 59 -0.83 10.54 -7.72
CA MET A 59 -0.23 9.20 -7.60
C MET A 59 0.28 8.74 -8.97
N PRO A 60 1.61 8.57 -9.17
CA PRO A 60 2.14 8.12 -10.44
C PRO A 60 1.75 6.67 -10.75
N ALA A 61 1.68 6.36 -12.04
CA ALA A 61 1.57 4.99 -12.52
C ALA A 61 2.90 4.25 -12.27
N HIS A 62 2.80 3.00 -11.85
CA HIS A 62 3.97 2.15 -11.58
C HIS A 62 3.97 0.87 -12.43
N ASP A 63 3.13 0.77 -13.45
CA ASP A 63 3.04 -0.41 -14.31
C ASP A 63 4.33 -0.69 -15.10
N ASP A 64 5.15 0.33 -15.34
CA ASP A 64 6.47 0.19 -15.95
C ASP A 64 7.56 -0.36 -14.99
N ILE A 65 7.31 -0.34 -13.67
CA ILE A 65 8.33 -0.62 -12.64
C ILE A 65 7.95 -1.84 -11.79
N LEU A 66 6.68 -1.95 -11.40
CA LEU A 66 6.18 -2.99 -10.51
C LEU A 66 5.50 -4.10 -11.29
N THR A 67 5.82 -5.34 -10.93
CA THR A 67 5.11 -6.50 -11.44
C THR A 67 3.82 -6.74 -10.65
N ASN A 68 2.99 -7.63 -11.19
CA ASN A 68 1.78 -8.09 -10.54
C ASN A 68 2.02 -8.66 -9.14
N GLU A 69 3.11 -9.43 -8.97
CA GLU A 69 3.51 -9.99 -7.67
C GLU A 69 3.97 -8.91 -6.70
N ASP A 70 4.69 -7.89 -7.18
CA ASP A 70 5.12 -6.76 -6.35
C ASP A 70 3.92 -5.98 -5.81
N VAL A 71 2.90 -5.78 -6.64
CA VAL A 71 1.66 -5.11 -6.25
C VAL A 71 0.86 -5.95 -5.25
N ASP A 72 0.80 -7.27 -5.43
CA ASP A 72 0.17 -8.18 -4.47
C ASP A 72 0.94 -8.19 -3.13
N ALA A 73 2.27 -8.12 -3.15
CA ALA A 73 3.11 -7.98 -1.97
C ALA A 73 2.86 -6.65 -1.25
N LEU A 74 2.80 -5.54 -1.99
CA LEU A 74 2.43 -4.22 -1.46
C LEU A 74 1.05 -4.27 -0.77
N PHE A 75 0.06 -4.90 -1.40
CA PHE A 75 -1.27 -5.06 -0.83
C PHE A 75 -1.24 -5.89 0.46
N ALA A 76 -0.51 -7.01 0.46
CA ALA A 76 -0.30 -7.86 1.62
C ALA A 76 0.28 -7.06 2.81
N TYR A 77 1.30 -6.22 2.56
CA TYR A 77 1.87 -5.34 3.57
C TYR A 77 0.88 -4.30 4.09
N VAL A 78 0.07 -3.69 3.21
CA VAL A 78 -0.97 -2.72 3.59
C VAL A 78 -1.98 -3.36 4.54
N VAL A 79 -2.54 -4.51 4.15
CA VAL A 79 -3.55 -5.22 4.95
C VAL A 79 -2.97 -5.66 6.30
N ALA A 80 -1.75 -6.22 6.30
CA ALA A 80 -1.07 -6.63 7.53
C ALA A 80 -0.85 -5.44 8.49
N THR A 81 -0.41 -4.29 7.95
CA THR A 81 -0.19 -3.08 8.74
C THR A 81 -1.50 -2.52 9.29
N GLN A 82 -2.58 -2.51 8.49
CA GLN A 82 -3.91 -2.12 8.98
C GLN A 82 -4.38 -3.01 10.13
N GLN A 83 -4.25 -4.33 9.99
CA GLN A 83 -4.65 -5.30 11.02
C GLN A 83 -3.83 -5.12 12.30
N ALA A 84 -2.51 -4.99 12.19
CA ALA A 84 -1.62 -4.76 13.33
C ALA A 84 -1.96 -3.46 14.08
N ARG A 85 -2.37 -2.42 13.34
CA ARG A 85 -2.82 -1.15 13.94
C ARG A 85 -4.20 -1.25 14.59
N GLN A 86 -5.15 -1.95 13.97
CA GLN A 86 -6.47 -2.18 14.55
C GLN A 86 -6.36 -2.97 15.87
N ALA A 87 -5.49 -3.98 15.92
CA ALA A 87 -5.21 -4.74 17.14
C ALA A 87 -4.55 -3.90 18.26
N ARG A 88 -3.90 -2.78 17.90
CA ARG A 88 -3.29 -1.83 18.83
C ARG A 88 -4.24 -0.73 19.32
N LYS A 89 -5.44 -0.60 18.75
CA LYS A 89 -6.41 0.41 19.17
C LYS A 89 -6.99 -0.01 20.54
N PRO A 90 -6.82 0.80 21.60
CA PRO A 90 -7.32 0.47 22.93
C PRO A 90 -8.85 0.51 23.02
#